data_AF-A0A673BMC0-F1
#
_entry.id   AF-A0A673BMC0-F1
#
_cell.length_a   1.000
_cell.length_b   1.000
_cell.length_c   1.000
_cell.angle_alpha   90.00
_cell.angle_beta   90.00
_cell.angle_gamma   90.00
#
_symmetry.space_group_name_H-M   'P 1'
#
loop_
_entity.id
_entity.type
_entity.pdbx_description
1 polymer ?
#
loop_
_entity_poly.entity_id
_entity_poly.type
_entity_poly.pdbx_seq_one_letter_code
_entity_poly.pdbx_strand_id
1 'polypeptide(L)'
;MKMKPFVSMLLLVLLAVAGPSRAQVMNSLLDWTHSIRSILPGLSRPANHSRIFYAVMFDAGSTGTRIHVYTFIQSDSEKLPVLDNEMFHSIKPGLSAYADSPEMAGHTVRMLLKVAKKTVPRLEWKRTPVVLRATAGLRLLSVEKAQGLLDQVQHVFDESPFLVPDNSVSIMNGTNEGILAWISLNFLTGHLQAQSKNTVGILDLGGGSTQITFLPKLRKTIESVPVADYIARFDIFNSSFELYTHSYLGNGLMAARLVTLGALGAEGLEWQVFKSSCLPKKFRDEWSFGGLTYQVSGDTDGYTGYKPCYQEVLKVVKGIIHQPYELQDNHVFYAFSYYFDRAVDAGLIDGVQGGVLEVRDFKKRAKEVCNKMTKYPATSPFLCMDLTYITCLLKDGFGFKENTMLQLTKKVNNVEASWALGATLDHFHNLKIH
;
A
#
# COMPACT_ATOMS: atom_id res chain seq x y z
N MET A 1 45.19 -34.72 -51.70
CA MET A 1 45.37 -36.04 -51.03
C MET A 1 44.87 -35.90 -49.60
N LYS A 2 43.91 -36.62 -49.02
CA LYS A 2 42.99 -37.73 -49.35
C LYS A 2 41.71 -37.46 -48.49
N MET A 3 40.54 -37.18 -49.04
CA MET A 3 39.35 -38.06 -49.21
C MET A 3 38.98 -39.07 -48.09
N LYS A 4 37.90 -38.72 -47.31
CA LYS A 4 36.64 -39.44 -46.90
C LYS A 4 36.69 -40.88 -46.30
N PRO A 5 35.64 -41.39 -45.58
CA PRO A 5 34.22 -40.94 -45.51
C PRO A 5 33.48 -40.97 -44.13
N PHE A 6 32.26 -40.42 -44.17
CA PHE A 6 31.01 -40.61 -43.39
C PHE A 6 30.88 -41.81 -42.44
N VAL A 7 30.20 -41.63 -41.28
CA VAL A 7 28.88 -42.23 -40.95
C VAL A 7 28.17 -41.39 -39.86
N SER A 8 26.91 -41.06 -40.12
CA SER A 8 25.93 -40.48 -39.20
C SER A 8 25.30 -41.60 -38.36
N MET A 9 25.27 -41.47 -37.03
CA MET A 9 24.60 -42.44 -36.15
C MET A 9 23.34 -41.79 -35.57
N LEU A 10 22.21 -42.09 -36.20
CA LEU A 10 20.86 -41.78 -35.77
C LEU A 10 20.46 -42.80 -34.69
N LEU A 11 20.15 -42.35 -33.47
CA LEU A 11 19.61 -43.21 -32.41
C LEU A 11 18.08 -43.26 -32.57
N LEU A 12 17.55 -44.37 -33.12
CA LEU A 12 16.12 -44.67 -33.10
C LEU A 12 15.70 -45.13 -31.69
N VAL A 13 14.83 -44.36 -31.04
CA VAL A 13 14.03 -44.85 -29.90
C VAL A 13 12.66 -45.25 -30.44
N LEU A 14 12.40 -46.56 -30.50
CA LEU A 14 11.08 -47.13 -30.77
C LEU A 14 10.23 -47.04 -29.48
N LEU A 15 9.25 -46.15 -29.45
CA LEU A 15 8.13 -46.22 -28.50
C LEU A 15 6.88 -46.62 -29.28
N ALA A 16 6.40 -47.83 -28.99
CA ALA A 16 5.15 -48.36 -29.50
C ALA A 16 3.97 -47.53 -28.99
N VAL A 17 3.16 -46.99 -29.90
CA VAL A 17 1.88 -46.35 -29.59
C VAL A 17 0.82 -47.44 -29.51
N ALA A 18 0.51 -47.89 -28.29
CA ALA A 18 -0.71 -48.63 -28.01
C ALA A 18 -1.80 -47.61 -27.64
N GLY A 19 -2.76 -47.38 -28.54
CA GLY A 19 -3.95 -46.59 -28.24
C GLY A 19 -4.87 -47.34 -27.26
N PRO A 20 -5.47 -46.68 -26.27
CA PRO A 20 -6.34 -47.35 -25.33
C PRO A 20 -7.68 -47.71 -25.98
N SER A 21 -8.15 -48.91 -25.66
CA SER A 21 -9.41 -49.48 -26.10
C SER A 21 -10.62 -48.78 -25.44
N ARG A 22 -11.75 -48.83 -26.15
CA ARG A 22 -13.05 -48.21 -25.82
C ARG A 22 -13.67 -48.63 -24.47
N ALA A 23 -13.04 -49.54 -23.72
CA ALA A 23 -13.48 -50.01 -22.41
C ALA A 23 -12.83 -49.26 -21.22
N GLN A 24 -11.72 -48.55 -21.42
CA GLN A 24 -11.11 -47.72 -20.35
C GLN A 24 -11.73 -46.32 -20.22
N VAL A 25 -12.54 -45.90 -21.20
CA VAL A 25 -13.25 -44.60 -21.20
C VAL A 25 -14.53 -44.65 -20.34
N MET A 26 -15.11 -45.82 -20.10
CA MET A 26 -16.35 -45.94 -19.31
C MET A 26 -16.13 -46.07 -17.80
N ASN A 27 -14.98 -46.59 -17.34
CA ASN A 27 -14.66 -46.62 -15.91
C ASN A 27 -14.14 -45.27 -15.38
N SER A 28 -13.58 -44.40 -16.24
CA SER A 28 -13.17 -43.06 -15.82
C SER A 28 -14.35 -42.10 -15.66
N LEU A 29 -15.52 -42.38 -16.27
CA LEU A 29 -16.72 -41.56 -16.15
C LEU A 29 -17.54 -41.87 -14.88
N LEU A 30 -17.47 -43.10 -14.36
CA LEU A 30 -18.15 -43.49 -13.11
C LEU A 30 -17.33 -43.10 -11.86
N ASP A 31 -16.00 -43.18 -11.90
CA ASP A 31 -15.14 -42.71 -10.80
C ASP A 31 -15.13 -41.17 -10.65
N TRP A 32 -15.35 -40.43 -11.76
CA TRP A 32 -15.54 -38.98 -11.70
C TRP A 32 -16.85 -38.59 -10.99
N THR A 33 -17.90 -39.38 -11.12
CA THR A 33 -19.19 -39.09 -10.43
C THR A 33 -19.16 -39.39 -8.94
N HIS A 34 -18.26 -40.26 -8.46
CA HIS A 34 -18.09 -40.52 -7.04
C HIS A 34 -17.10 -39.57 -6.36
N SER A 35 -16.09 -39.06 -7.07
CA SER A 35 -15.16 -38.04 -6.53
C SER A 35 -15.76 -36.63 -6.47
N ILE A 36 -16.72 -36.30 -7.35
CA ILE A 36 -17.41 -34.99 -7.35
C ILE A 36 -18.47 -34.89 -6.23
N ARG A 37 -18.88 -36.01 -5.60
CA ARG A 37 -19.80 -35.99 -4.45
C ARG A 37 -19.14 -35.67 -3.10
N SER A 38 -17.81 -35.55 -3.02
CA SER A 38 -17.10 -35.23 -1.77
C SER A 38 -16.37 -33.89 -1.75
N ILE A 39 -16.61 -32.98 -2.72
CA ILE A 39 -16.00 -31.62 -2.77
C ILE A 39 -17.07 -30.51 -2.78
N LEU A 40 -18.33 -30.82 -2.48
CA LEU A 40 -19.28 -29.81 -2.04
C LEU A 40 -19.15 -29.69 -0.51
N PRO A 41 -18.69 -28.56 0.06
CA PRO A 41 -18.99 -28.31 1.46
C PRO A 41 -20.52 -28.33 1.56
N GLY A 42 -21.04 -29.29 2.31
CA GLY A 42 -22.48 -29.43 2.53
C GLY A 42 -23.06 -28.07 2.92
N LEU A 43 -23.97 -27.57 2.09
CA LEU A 43 -24.91 -26.51 2.44
C LEU A 43 -25.88 -27.07 3.48
N SER A 44 -25.37 -27.20 4.70
CA SER A 44 -26.15 -27.34 5.92
C SER A 44 -25.48 -26.49 6.99
N ARG A 45 -25.26 -25.20 6.66
CA ARG A 45 -25.18 -24.18 7.70
C ARG A 45 -26.60 -23.98 8.23
N PRO A 46 -26.80 -23.99 9.56
CA PRO A 46 -28.12 -23.73 10.12
C PRO A 46 -28.62 -22.41 9.58
N ALA A 47 -29.90 -22.38 9.17
CA ALA A 47 -30.63 -21.18 8.81
C ALA A 47 -30.66 -20.25 10.02
N ASN A 48 -29.61 -19.47 10.18
CA ASN A 48 -29.56 -18.33 11.05
C ASN A 48 -29.34 -17.13 10.14
N HIS A 49 -30.14 -16.08 10.32
CA HIS A 49 -30.36 -14.91 9.46
C HIS A 49 -29.10 -14.08 9.14
N SER A 50 -28.03 -14.70 8.66
CA SER A 50 -26.78 -14.06 8.32
C SER A 50 -26.84 -13.47 6.91
N ARG A 51 -26.64 -12.16 6.81
CA ARG A 51 -26.61 -11.41 5.55
C ARG A 51 -25.16 -11.32 5.07
N ILE A 52 -24.92 -11.79 3.86
CA ILE A 52 -23.65 -11.60 3.15
C ILE A 52 -23.78 -10.33 2.31
N PHE A 53 -22.77 -9.48 2.35
CA PHE A 53 -22.73 -8.27 1.54
C PHE A 53 -21.29 -7.92 1.15
N TYR A 54 -21.16 -7.06 0.15
CA TYR A 54 -19.88 -6.77 -0.49
C TYR A 54 -19.66 -5.26 -0.53
N ALA A 55 -18.39 -4.85 -0.63
CA ALA A 55 -18.02 -3.49 -0.99
C ALA A 55 -16.76 -3.49 -1.86
N VAL A 56 -16.70 -2.52 -2.77
CA VAL A 56 -15.57 -2.30 -3.66
C VAL A 56 -14.96 -0.95 -3.32
N MET A 57 -13.73 -0.97 -2.79
CA MET A 57 -12.96 0.24 -2.48
C MET A 57 -11.74 0.34 -3.39
N PHE A 58 -11.59 1.49 -4.03
CA PHE A 58 -10.42 1.84 -4.81
C PHE A 58 -9.52 2.79 -4.02
N ASP A 59 -8.26 2.41 -3.85
CA ASP A 59 -7.20 3.29 -3.36
C ASP A 59 -6.40 3.83 -4.57
N ALA A 60 -6.60 5.10 -4.91
CA ALA A 60 -5.81 5.79 -5.93
C ALA A 60 -4.59 6.48 -5.29
N GLY A 61 -3.60 5.65 -4.96
CA GLY A 61 -2.32 6.07 -4.40
C GLY A 61 -1.39 6.72 -5.44
N SER A 62 -0.41 7.48 -4.94
CA SER A 62 0.59 8.19 -5.76
C SER A 62 1.41 7.31 -6.72
N THR A 63 1.66 6.03 -6.39
CA THR A 63 2.52 5.14 -7.19
C THR A 63 1.78 3.96 -7.80
N GLY A 64 0.48 3.84 -7.54
CA GLY A 64 -0.35 2.78 -8.07
C GLY A 64 -1.78 2.89 -7.57
N THR A 65 -2.70 2.35 -8.35
CA THR A 65 -4.13 2.26 -8.03
C THR A 65 -4.48 0.82 -7.66
N ARG A 66 -5.21 0.65 -6.56
CA ARG A 66 -5.57 -0.65 -5.99
C ARG A 66 -7.08 -0.80 -5.95
N ILE A 67 -7.55 -2.03 -6.06
CA ILE A 67 -8.94 -2.40 -5.81
C ILE A 67 -8.99 -3.43 -4.68
N HIS A 68 -9.89 -3.18 -3.74
CA HIS A 68 -10.23 -4.05 -2.64
C HIS A 68 -11.70 -4.44 -2.80
N VAL A 69 -11.97 -5.74 -2.87
CA VAL A 69 -13.33 -6.28 -2.90
C VAL A 69 -13.52 -7.08 -1.61
N TYR A 70 -14.24 -6.49 -0.68
CA TYR A 70 -14.49 -7.07 0.63
C TYR A 70 -15.78 -7.89 0.63
N THR A 71 -15.77 -9.00 1.33
CA THR A 71 -16.95 -9.82 1.64
C THR A 71 -17.17 -9.81 3.14
N PHE A 72 -18.36 -9.40 3.56
CA PHE A 72 -18.74 -9.34 4.97
C PHE A 72 -19.91 -10.27 5.26
N ILE A 73 -19.93 -10.77 6.49
CA ILE A 73 -21.03 -11.56 7.05
C ILE A 73 -21.58 -10.82 8.26
N GLN A 74 -22.84 -10.40 8.19
CA GLN A 74 -23.58 -9.83 9.31
C GLN A 74 -24.48 -10.91 9.90
N SER A 75 -24.27 -11.32 11.15
CA SER A 75 -25.13 -12.29 11.85
C SER A 75 -26.14 -11.63 12.79
N ASP A 76 -25.84 -10.42 13.25
CA ASP A 76 -26.61 -9.67 14.26
C ASP A 76 -26.39 -8.18 13.99
N SER A 77 -27.44 -7.41 13.71
CA SER A 77 -27.36 -6.00 13.31
C SER A 77 -26.72 -5.09 14.37
N GLU A 78 -26.62 -5.54 15.62
CA GLU A 78 -25.98 -4.78 16.72
C GLU A 78 -24.47 -5.04 16.83
N LYS A 79 -23.93 -6.04 16.13
CA LYS A 79 -22.51 -6.41 16.17
C LYS A 79 -21.75 -5.90 14.96
N LEU A 80 -20.42 -5.82 15.08
CA LEU A 80 -19.56 -5.57 13.93
C LEU A 80 -19.73 -6.66 12.87
N PRO A 81 -19.76 -6.31 11.57
CA PRO A 81 -19.69 -7.31 10.52
C PRO A 81 -18.38 -8.08 10.63
N VAL A 82 -18.45 -9.39 10.38
CA VAL A 82 -17.25 -10.23 10.26
C VAL A 82 -16.72 -10.07 8.84
N LEU A 83 -15.46 -9.67 8.71
CA LEU A 83 -14.76 -9.69 7.42
C LEU A 83 -14.39 -11.13 7.07
N ASP A 84 -15.06 -11.68 6.04
CA ASP A 84 -14.87 -13.06 5.59
C ASP A 84 -13.69 -13.17 4.61
N ASN A 85 -13.61 -12.25 3.66
CA ASN A 85 -12.57 -12.27 2.64
C ASN A 85 -12.26 -10.89 2.03
N GLU A 86 -11.04 -10.73 1.52
CA GLU A 86 -10.62 -9.63 0.64
C GLU A 86 -10.05 -10.20 -0.66
N MET A 87 -10.60 -9.77 -1.79
CA MET A 87 -9.92 -9.87 -3.08
C MET A 87 -9.20 -8.56 -3.39
N PHE A 88 -7.89 -8.63 -3.57
CA PHE A 88 -7.01 -7.48 -3.77
C PHE A 88 -6.33 -7.54 -5.15
N HIS A 89 -6.24 -6.41 -5.84
CA HIS A 89 -5.39 -6.26 -7.02
C HIS A 89 -4.85 -4.83 -7.15
N SER A 90 -3.70 -4.67 -7.81
CA SER A 90 -3.03 -3.37 -7.96
C SER A 90 -2.44 -3.19 -9.34
N ILE A 91 -2.47 -1.95 -9.86
CA ILE A 91 -1.87 -1.55 -11.13
C ILE A 91 -0.97 -0.32 -10.89
N LYS A 92 0.16 -0.27 -11.60
CA LYS A 92 1.07 0.89 -11.65
C LYS A 92 1.13 1.44 -13.09
N PRO A 93 1.40 2.75 -13.28
CA PRO A 93 1.56 3.79 -12.26
C PRO A 93 0.23 4.18 -11.60
N GLY A 94 0.29 5.10 -10.63
CA GLY A 94 -0.91 5.69 -10.00
C GLY A 94 -1.58 6.71 -10.91
N LEU A 95 -2.83 7.09 -10.59
CA LEU A 95 -3.63 7.98 -11.44
C LEU A 95 -2.98 9.35 -11.67
N SER A 96 -2.20 9.86 -10.71
CA SER A 96 -1.48 11.14 -10.85
C SER A 96 -0.43 11.14 -11.96
N ALA A 97 0.04 9.98 -12.42
CA ALA A 97 0.94 9.91 -13.57
C ALA A 97 0.23 10.22 -14.90
N TYR A 98 -1.11 10.22 -14.91
CA TYR A 98 -1.94 10.53 -16.08
C TYR A 98 -2.57 11.92 -16.00
N ALA A 99 -1.96 12.84 -15.25
CA ALA A 99 -2.51 14.19 -15.01
C ALA A 99 -2.79 14.97 -16.32
N ASP A 100 -2.06 14.66 -17.39
CA ASP A 100 -2.23 15.23 -18.73
C ASP A 100 -2.95 14.28 -19.73
N SER A 101 -3.43 13.12 -19.26
CA SER A 101 -4.12 12.12 -20.08
C SER A 101 -5.23 11.39 -19.28
N PRO A 102 -6.30 12.09 -18.84
CA PRO A 102 -7.30 11.53 -17.93
C PRO A 102 -7.99 10.25 -18.41
N GLU A 103 -8.11 10.04 -19.71
CA GLU A 103 -8.64 8.80 -20.31
C GLU A 103 -7.86 7.54 -19.90
N MET A 104 -6.55 7.66 -19.66
CA MET A 104 -5.71 6.56 -19.17
C MET A 104 -6.03 6.19 -17.71
N ALA A 105 -6.45 7.16 -16.90
CA ALA A 105 -6.97 6.90 -15.56
C ALA A 105 -8.29 6.09 -15.63
N GLY A 106 -9.19 6.49 -16.54
CA GLY A 106 -10.42 5.73 -16.82
C GLY A 106 -10.14 4.29 -17.27
N HIS A 107 -9.16 4.09 -18.17
CA HIS A 107 -8.74 2.76 -18.61
C HIS A 107 -8.24 1.89 -17.44
N THR A 108 -7.40 2.46 -16.57
CA THR A 108 -6.85 1.79 -15.39
C THR A 108 -7.96 1.33 -14.45
N VAL A 109 -8.93 2.20 -14.15
CA VAL A 109 -10.08 1.87 -13.30
C VAL A 109 -10.96 0.80 -13.95
N ARG A 110 -11.20 0.87 -15.27
CA ARG A 110 -11.98 -0.13 -16.00
C ARG A 110 -11.32 -1.52 -15.97
N MET A 111 -9.99 -1.59 -16.01
CA MET A 111 -9.26 -2.85 -15.85
C MET A 111 -9.48 -3.45 -14.45
N LEU A 112 -9.33 -2.64 -13.41
CA LEU A 112 -9.53 -3.06 -12.03
C LEU A 112 -10.99 -3.45 -11.74
N LEU A 113 -11.98 -2.75 -12.30
CA LEU A 113 -13.40 -3.12 -12.18
C LEU A 113 -13.71 -4.53 -12.70
N LYS A 114 -12.91 -5.08 -13.64
CA LYS A 114 -13.06 -6.47 -14.08
C LYS A 114 -12.78 -7.46 -12.93
N VAL A 115 -11.94 -7.10 -11.96
CA VAL A 115 -11.71 -7.90 -10.75
C VAL A 115 -12.98 -7.95 -9.92
N ALA A 116 -13.59 -6.79 -9.62
CA ALA A 116 -14.86 -6.73 -8.89
C ALA A 116 -15.97 -7.52 -9.58
N LYS A 117 -16.13 -7.40 -10.90
CA LYS A 117 -17.15 -8.16 -11.66
C LYS A 117 -16.93 -9.68 -11.61
N LYS A 118 -15.69 -10.14 -11.48
CA LYS A 118 -15.36 -11.57 -11.35
C LYS A 118 -15.57 -12.09 -9.92
N THR A 119 -15.37 -11.23 -8.92
CA THR A 119 -15.45 -11.60 -7.51
C THR A 119 -16.88 -11.51 -6.96
N VAL A 120 -17.60 -10.43 -7.26
CA VAL A 120 -18.94 -10.18 -6.70
C VAL A 120 -20.00 -10.93 -7.52
N PRO A 121 -20.92 -11.70 -6.89
CA PRO A 121 -22.02 -12.34 -7.59
C PRO A 121 -22.88 -11.33 -8.37
N ARG A 122 -23.30 -11.68 -9.58
CA ARG A 122 -24.02 -10.77 -10.47
C ARG A 122 -25.30 -10.18 -9.87
N LEU A 123 -25.99 -10.95 -9.02
CA LEU A 123 -27.22 -10.49 -8.35
C LEU A 123 -26.94 -9.39 -7.29
N GLU A 124 -25.71 -9.30 -6.79
CA GLU A 124 -25.30 -8.36 -5.75
C GLU A 124 -24.70 -7.06 -6.32
N TRP A 125 -24.44 -6.98 -7.63
CA TRP A 125 -23.79 -5.81 -8.25
C TRP A 125 -24.51 -4.51 -7.91
N LYS A 126 -25.83 -4.43 -8.14
CA LYS A 126 -26.64 -3.23 -7.87
C LYS A 126 -26.73 -2.85 -6.38
N ARG A 127 -26.30 -3.73 -5.47
CA ARG A 127 -26.30 -3.50 -4.01
C ARG A 127 -24.91 -3.28 -3.45
N THR A 128 -23.88 -3.53 -4.25
CA THR A 128 -22.48 -3.45 -3.83
C THR A 128 -21.96 -2.05 -4.14
N PRO A 129 -21.67 -1.22 -3.12
CA PRO A 129 -21.12 0.11 -3.34
C PRO A 129 -19.73 0.01 -3.97
N VAL A 130 -19.48 0.86 -4.95
CA VAL A 130 -18.15 1.13 -5.50
C VAL A 130 -17.73 2.56 -5.17
N VAL A 131 -16.57 2.69 -4.52
CA VAL A 131 -16.04 3.96 -4.03
C VAL A 131 -14.57 4.04 -4.39
N LEU A 132 -14.09 5.22 -4.79
CA LEU A 132 -12.70 5.56 -4.97
C LEU A 132 -12.32 6.72 -4.07
N ARG A 133 -11.17 6.57 -3.41
CA ARG A 133 -10.51 7.68 -2.73
C ARG A 133 -9.09 7.81 -3.25
N ALA A 134 -8.75 9.01 -3.70
CA ALA A 134 -7.39 9.36 -4.09
C ALA A 134 -6.65 10.00 -2.91
N THR A 135 -5.34 9.73 -2.80
CA THR A 135 -4.53 10.21 -1.68
C THR A 135 -3.57 11.32 -2.12
N ALA A 136 -2.39 11.41 -1.50
CA ALA A 136 -1.42 12.48 -1.74
C ALA A 136 -1.03 12.69 -3.20
N GLY A 137 -1.06 11.64 -4.03
CA GLY A 137 -0.73 11.76 -5.45
C GLY A 137 -1.57 12.80 -6.18
N LEU A 138 -2.89 12.81 -5.96
CA LEU A 138 -3.79 13.79 -6.55
C LEU A 138 -3.82 15.11 -5.76
N ARG A 139 -3.59 15.07 -4.43
CA ARG A 139 -3.47 16.30 -3.61
C ARG A 139 -2.31 17.20 -4.05
N LEU A 140 -1.28 16.65 -4.68
CA LEU A 140 -0.11 17.38 -5.19
C LEU A 140 -0.32 17.97 -6.60
N LEU A 141 -1.42 17.64 -7.27
CA LEU A 141 -1.74 18.21 -8.59
C LEU A 141 -2.48 19.54 -8.45
N SER A 142 -2.47 20.34 -9.52
CA SER A 142 -3.42 21.45 -9.69
C SER A 142 -4.86 20.94 -9.63
N VAL A 143 -5.77 21.76 -9.10
CA VAL A 143 -7.19 21.43 -8.93
C VAL A 143 -7.82 20.96 -10.24
N GLU A 144 -7.48 21.60 -11.36
CA GLU A 144 -8.02 21.29 -12.69
C GLU A 144 -7.63 19.88 -13.16
N LYS A 145 -6.34 19.55 -13.09
CA LYS A 145 -5.83 18.20 -13.45
C LYS A 145 -6.38 17.12 -12.53
N ALA A 146 -6.45 17.40 -11.22
CA ALA A 146 -7.03 16.47 -10.27
C ALA A 146 -8.51 16.22 -10.58
N GLN A 147 -9.30 17.26 -10.84
CA GLN A 147 -10.71 17.15 -11.16
C GLN A 147 -10.93 16.38 -12.47
N GLY A 148 -10.16 16.67 -13.53
CA GLY A 148 -10.27 15.93 -14.79
C GLY A 148 -10.03 14.43 -14.66
N LEU A 149 -9.12 14.01 -13.77
CA LEU A 149 -8.92 12.60 -13.43
C LEU A 149 -10.13 12.01 -12.70
N LEU A 150 -10.67 12.71 -11.70
CA LEU A 150 -11.83 12.24 -10.92
C LEU A 150 -13.08 12.13 -11.79
N ASP A 151 -13.31 13.09 -12.70
CA ASP A 151 -14.44 13.08 -13.64
C ASP A 151 -14.41 11.84 -14.55
N GLN A 152 -13.22 11.47 -15.04
CA GLN A 152 -13.06 10.23 -15.83
C GLN A 152 -13.32 8.97 -15.00
N VAL A 153 -12.90 8.95 -13.74
CA VAL A 153 -13.23 7.82 -12.84
C VAL A 153 -14.74 7.76 -12.58
N GLN A 154 -15.38 8.89 -12.30
CA GLN A 154 -16.82 8.98 -12.06
C GLN A 154 -17.60 8.46 -13.27
N HIS A 155 -17.22 8.88 -14.48
CA HIS A 155 -17.82 8.37 -15.71
C HIS A 155 -17.71 6.84 -15.84
N VAL A 156 -16.54 6.27 -15.52
CA VAL A 156 -16.34 4.80 -15.53
C VAL A 156 -17.19 4.09 -14.47
N PHE A 157 -17.40 4.71 -13.31
CA PHE A 157 -18.27 4.18 -12.25
C PHE A 157 -19.75 4.20 -12.66
N ASP A 158 -20.21 5.30 -13.27
CA ASP A 158 -21.59 5.48 -13.72
C ASP A 158 -21.97 4.48 -14.83
N GLU A 159 -21.00 4.09 -15.69
CA GLU A 159 -21.17 3.02 -16.68
C GLU A 159 -21.12 1.60 -16.08
N SER A 160 -20.71 1.47 -14.82
CA SER A 160 -20.57 0.18 -14.16
C SER A 160 -21.93 -0.31 -13.62
N PRO A 161 -22.10 -1.64 -13.44
CA PRO A 161 -23.35 -2.18 -12.89
C PRO A 161 -23.44 -2.11 -11.36
N PHE A 162 -22.43 -1.53 -10.71
CA PHE A 162 -22.34 -1.44 -9.25
C PHE A 162 -23.18 -0.30 -8.71
N LEU A 163 -23.49 -0.32 -7.42
CA LEU A 163 -24.08 0.83 -6.75
C LEU A 163 -23.02 1.93 -6.66
N VAL A 164 -23.32 3.12 -7.17
CA VAL A 164 -22.45 4.29 -7.12
C VAL A 164 -23.08 5.29 -6.13
N PRO A 165 -22.61 5.35 -4.88
CA PRO A 165 -23.10 6.32 -3.91
C PRO A 165 -22.73 7.77 -4.30
N ASP A 166 -23.41 8.74 -3.70
CA ASP A 166 -22.98 10.13 -3.73
C ASP A 166 -21.57 10.26 -3.14
N ASN A 167 -20.76 11.17 -3.71
CA ASN A 167 -19.35 11.32 -3.35
C ASN A 167 -18.56 10.01 -3.42
N SER A 168 -18.91 9.11 -4.36
CA SER A 168 -18.19 7.85 -4.58
C SER A 168 -16.77 8.05 -5.07
N VAL A 169 -16.48 9.14 -5.80
CA VAL A 169 -15.14 9.47 -6.28
C VAL A 169 -14.69 10.79 -5.66
N SER A 170 -13.65 10.77 -4.84
CA SER A 170 -13.13 11.99 -4.22
C SER A 170 -11.68 11.87 -3.76
N ILE A 171 -11.08 13.00 -3.39
CA ILE A 171 -9.74 13.05 -2.77
C ILE A 171 -9.90 12.98 -1.26
N MET A 172 -9.17 12.07 -0.63
CA MET A 172 -9.14 11.93 0.82
C MET A 172 -8.21 12.95 1.46
N ASN A 173 -8.70 13.63 2.50
CA ASN A 173 -7.83 14.40 3.38
C ASN A 173 -6.84 13.45 4.08
N GLY A 174 -5.57 13.86 4.20
CA GLY A 174 -4.54 13.07 4.85
C GLY A 174 -4.82 12.71 6.31
N THR A 175 -5.51 13.57 7.07
CA THR A 175 -5.94 13.26 8.45
C THR A 175 -6.89 12.06 8.46
N ASN A 176 -7.83 12.01 7.52
CA ASN A 176 -8.75 10.86 7.37
C ASN A 176 -7.99 9.62 6.91
N GLU A 177 -6.99 9.75 6.04
CA GLU A 177 -6.14 8.62 5.60
C GLU A 177 -5.49 7.92 6.81
N GLY A 178 -4.93 8.69 7.74
CA GLY A 178 -4.35 8.16 8.97
C GLY A 178 -5.39 7.51 9.92
N ILE A 179 -6.53 8.17 10.14
CA ILE A 179 -7.61 7.65 11.00
C ILE A 179 -8.18 6.34 10.43
N LEU A 180 -8.46 6.30 9.13
CA LEU A 180 -9.04 5.12 8.47
C LEU A 180 -8.04 3.95 8.42
N ALA A 181 -6.74 4.23 8.26
CA ALA A 181 -5.69 3.23 8.46
C ALA A 181 -5.67 2.70 9.90
N TRP A 182 -5.77 3.58 10.89
CA TRP A 182 -5.81 3.19 12.30
C TRP A 182 -7.04 2.32 12.62
N ILE A 183 -8.21 2.67 12.09
CA ILE A 183 -9.44 1.86 12.19
C ILE A 183 -9.21 0.48 11.58
N SER A 184 -8.63 0.42 10.38
CA SER A 184 -8.37 -0.85 9.67
C SER A 184 -7.51 -1.79 10.51
N LEU A 185 -6.39 -1.30 11.03
CA LEU A 185 -5.46 -2.12 11.81
C LEU A 185 -6.09 -2.54 13.13
N ASN A 186 -6.73 -1.64 13.87
CA ASN A 186 -7.35 -1.99 15.14
C ASN A 186 -8.58 -2.89 14.97
N PHE A 187 -9.30 -2.82 13.84
CA PHE A 187 -10.33 -3.79 13.48
C PHE A 187 -9.70 -5.18 13.24
N LEU A 188 -8.68 -5.25 12.38
CA LEU A 188 -8.02 -6.51 12.01
C LEU A 188 -7.31 -7.19 13.17
N THR A 189 -6.75 -6.42 14.12
CA THR A 189 -6.12 -6.95 15.33
C THR A 189 -7.10 -7.17 16.48
N GLY A 190 -8.40 -6.88 16.29
CA GLY A 190 -9.43 -7.09 17.31
C GLY A 190 -9.42 -6.08 18.47
N HIS A 191 -8.74 -4.94 18.31
CA HIS A 191 -8.62 -3.89 19.32
C HIS A 191 -9.70 -2.81 19.22
N LEU A 192 -10.47 -2.76 18.12
CA LEU A 192 -11.56 -1.81 17.89
C LEU A 192 -12.85 -2.22 18.63
N GLN A 193 -12.74 -2.49 19.92
CA GLN A 193 -13.86 -2.86 20.79
C GLN A 193 -14.24 -1.72 21.72
N ALA A 194 -15.51 -1.70 22.13
CA ALA A 194 -16.01 -0.72 23.08
C ALA A 194 -15.16 -0.72 24.37
N GLN A 195 -14.81 0.48 24.83
CA GLN A 195 -13.99 0.74 26.02
C GLN A 195 -12.54 0.22 26.00
N SER A 196 -12.06 -0.36 24.89
CA SER A 196 -10.66 -0.78 24.77
C SER A 196 -9.73 0.43 24.61
N LYS A 197 -8.82 0.60 25.57
CA LYS A 197 -7.67 1.53 25.45
C LYS A 197 -6.41 0.84 24.91
N ASN A 198 -6.48 -0.47 24.66
CA ASN A 198 -5.36 -1.27 24.19
C ASN A 198 -5.37 -1.33 22.67
N THR A 199 -5.07 -0.18 22.06
CA THR A 199 -5.00 -0.02 20.61
C THR A 199 -3.55 0.03 20.14
N VAL A 200 -3.31 -0.29 18.87
CA VAL A 200 -2.00 -0.13 18.23
C VAL A 200 -1.89 1.24 17.55
N GLY A 201 -0.67 1.75 17.44
CA GLY A 201 -0.38 2.89 16.57
C GLY A 201 -0.08 2.42 15.15
N ILE A 202 -0.20 3.33 14.18
CA ILE A 202 0.15 3.07 12.79
C ILE A 202 1.15 4.09 12.25
N LEU A 203 1.98 3.62 11.32
CA LEU A 203 2.85 4.41 10.46
C LEU A 203 2.62 3.98 9.02
N ASP A 204 2.10 4.89 8.20
CA ASP A 204 1.93 4.68 6.77
C ASP A 204 2.95 5.55 6.02
N LEU A 205 3.79 4.93 5.20
CA LEU A 205 4.69 5.64 4.31
C LEU A 205 4.25 5.43 2.87
N GLY A 206 3.37 6.31 2.40
CA GLY A 206 2.98 6.38 1.00
C GLY A 206 4.05 7.04 0.12
N GLY A 207 3.75 7.19 -1.17
CA GLY A 207 4.68 7.85 -2.11
C GLY A 207 4.68 9.37 -2.00
N GLY A 208 3.51 9.99 -1.82
CA GLY A 208 3.35 11.45 -1.72
C GLY A 208 3.24 12.00 -0.29
N SER A 209 2.82 11.19 0.69
CA SER A 209 2.74 11.59 2.10
C SER A 209 3.12 10.44 3.03
N THR A 210 3.32 10.77 4.30
CA THR A 210 3.42 9.78 5.38
C THR A 210 2.47 10.17 6.51
N GLN A 211 1.90 9.17 7.16
CA GLN A 211 0.93 9.32 8.23
C GLN A 211 1.41 8.62 9.49
N ILE A 212 1.12 9.25 10.62
CA ILE A 212 1.26 8.66 11.94
C ILE A 212 -0.06 8.86 12.67
N THR A 213 -0.60 7.78 13.23
CA THR A 213 -1.85 7.85 13.98
C THR A 213 -1.81 6.89 15.17
N PHE A 214 -2.15 7.37 16.37
CA PHE A 214 -2.22 6.54 17.57
C PHE A 214 -3.11 7.17 18.64
N LEU A 215 -3.58 6.36 19.57
CA LEU A 215 -4.31 6.81 20.76
C LEU A 215 -3.30 7.30 21.81
N PRO A 216 -3.25 8.60 22.15
CA PRO A 216 -2.34 9.11 23.17
C PRO A 216 -2.75 8.64 24.56
N LYS A 217 -1.79 8.23 25.39
CA LYS A 217 -1.97 7.89 26.81
C LYS A 217 -1.58 9.05 27.71
N LEU A 218 -0.70 9.94 27.25
CA LEU A 218 -0.23 11.08 28.03
C LEU A 218 -0.95 12.35 27.59
N ARG A 219 -1.59 13.04 28.55
CA ARG A 219 -2.24 14.34 28.33
C ARG A 219 -1.27 15.37 27.73
N LYS A 220 0.00 15.31 28.11
CA LYS A 220 1.06 16.17 27.56
C LYS A 220 1.24 16.01 26.06
N THR A 221 0.99 14.83 25.48
CA THR A 221 1.02 14.62 24.03
C THR A 221 -0.04 15.46 23.32
N ILE A 222 -1.23 15.56 23.92
CA ILE A 222 -2.36 16.34 23.41
C ILE A 222 -2.09 17.85 23.58
N GLU A 223 -1.55 18.25 24.74
CA GLU A 223 -1.30 19.67 25.05
C GLU A 223 -0.09 20.25 24.32
N SER A 224 0.83 19.42 23.81
CA SER A 224 2.05 19.85 23.14
C SER A 224 1.97 19.87 21.61
N VAL A 225 0.80 19.56 21.03
CA VAL A 225 0.65 19.58 19.58
C VAL A 225 0.84 20.99 19.00
N PRO A 226 1.37 21.14 17.77
CA PRO A 226 1.61 22.46 17.17
C PRO A 226 0.31 23.23 16.90
N VAL A 227 -0.71 22.51 16.42
CA VAL A 227 -2.04 23.02 16.11
C VAL A 227 -3.08 21.96 16.45
N ALA A 228 -4.33 22.38 16.70
CA ALA A 228 -5.41 21.50 17.12
C ALA A 228 -5.68 20.34 16.14
N ASP A 229 -5.42 20.54 14.84
CA ASP A 229 -5.66 19.57 13.77
C ASP A 229 -4.81 18.28 13.87
N TYR A 230 -3.84 18.24 14.77
CA TYR A 230 -3.09 17.03 15.11
C TYR A 230 -3.88 16.08 16.02
N ILE A 231 -4.99 16.55 16.59
CA ILE A 231 -5.88 15.77 17.43
C ILE A 231 -7.21 15.63 16.71
N ALA A 232 -7.61 14.39 16.44
CA ALA A 232 -8.88 14.10 15.81
C ALA A 232 -9.77 13.30 16.74
N ARG A 233 -11.01 13.75 16.88
CA ARG A 233 -12.07 13.00 17.54
C ARG A 233 -12.97 12.38 16.50
N PHE A 234 -13.28 11.10 16.67
CA PHE A 234 -14.24 10.42 15.83
C PHE A 234 -14.97 9.35 16.62
N ASP A 235 -16.18 9.06 16.16
CA ASP A 235 -17.03 8.03 16.72
C ASP A 235 -17.11 6.87 15.73
N ILE A 236 -16.92 5.65 16.23
CA ILE A 236 -17.15 4.44 15.46
C ILE A 236 -17.63 3.35 16.39
N PHE A 237 -18.66 2.61 15.98
CA PHE A 237 -19.16 1.43 16.70
C PHE A 237 -19.42 1.67 18.20
N ASN A 238 -20.18 2.73 18.52
CA ASN A 238 -20.52 3.15 19.88
C ASN A 238 -19.32 3.51 20.77
N SER A 239 -18.17 3.82 20.16
CA SER A 239 -16.95 4.24 20.84
C SER A 239 -16.47 5.56 20.28
N SER A 240 -16.04 6.46 21.17
CA SER A 240 -15.41 7.72 20.80
C SER A 240 -13.92 7.64 21.08
N PHE A 241 -13.11 8.03 20.10
CA PHE A 241 -11.65 8.04 20.21
C PHE A 241 -11.11 9.44 19.95
N GLU A 242 -10.11 9.84 20.75
CA GLU A 242 -9.34 11.06 20.56
C GLU A 242 -7.91 10.66 20.18
N LEU A 243 -7.57 10.72 18.90
CA LEU A 243 -6.29 10.26 18.37
C LEU A 243 -5.34 11.43 18.12
N TYR A 244 -4.06 11.19 18.35
CA TYR A 244 -3.02 11.93 17.65
C TYR A 244 -2.97 11.40 16.22
N THR A 245 -3.10 12.29 15.24
CA THR A 245 -3.03 11.94 13.83
C THR A 245 -2.46 13.07 13.02
N HIS A 246 -1.56 12.76 12.09
CA HIS A 246 -1.12 13.76 11.13
C HIS A 246 -0.66 13.12 9.82
N SER A 247 -0.87 13.84 8.73
CA SER A 247 -0.39 13.50 7.39
C SER A 247 0.59 14.57 6.90
N TYR A 248 1.85 14.18 6.75
CA TYR A 248 2.88 15.05 6.20
C TYR A 248 2.89 14.93 4.68
N LEU A 249 2.13 15.83 4.02
CA LEU A 249 2.08 15.92 2.55
C LEU A 249 3.44 16.40 2.01
N GLY A 250 3.94 15.76 0.95
CA GLY A 250 5.29 16.02 0.43
C GLY A 250 6.40 15.21 1.13
N ASN A 251 6.07 14.48 2.20
CA ASN A 251 7.01 13.64 2.97
C ASN A 251 6.74 12.13 2.79
N GLY A 252 6.02 11.74 1.74
CA GLY A 252 6.03 10.34 1.29
C GLY A 252 7.39 9.96 0.71
N LEU A 253 7.67 8.67 0.54
CA LEU A 253 9.00 8.21 0.13
C LEU A 253 9.44 8.80 -1.22
N MET A 254 8.56 8.83 -2.22
CA MET A 254 8.90 9.37 -3.54
C MET A 254 9.04 10.90 -3.50
N ALA A 255 8.13 11.59 -2.82
CA ALA A 255 8.23 13.04 -2.65
C ALA A 255 9.50 13.44 -1.87
N ALA A 256 9.87 12.68 -0.84
CA ALA A 256 11.10 12.89 -0.09
C ALA A 256 12.36 12.69 -0.94
N ARG A 257 12.37 11.76 -1.91
CA ARG A 257 13.45 11.65 -2.89
C ARG A 257 13.58 12.94 -3.71
N LEU A 258 12.46 13.46 -4.21
CA LEU A 258 12.43 14.68 -5.02
C LEU A 258 13.05 15.87 -4.25
N VAL A 259 12.64 16.06 -2.99
CA VAL A 259 13.19 17.14 -2.15
C VAL A 259 14.67 16.89 -1.83
N THR A 260 15.06 15.65 -1.52
CA THR A 260 16.45 15.28 -1.22
C THR A 260 17.38 15.55 -2.40
N LEU A 261 16.91 15.29 -3.63
CA LEU A 261 17.61 15.58 -4.88
C LEU A 261 17.70 17.09 -5.20
N GLY A 262 16.96 17.94 -4.47
CA GLY A 262 16.83 19.36 -4.78
C GLY A 262 16.02 19.65 -6.04
N ALA A 263 15.14 18.73 -6.44
CA ALA A 263 14.34 18.79 -7.66
C ALA A 263 12.89 19.25 -7.43
N LEU A 264 12.54 19.68 -6.22
CA LEU A 264 11.22 20.23 -5.92
C LEU A 264 11.03 21.56 -6.67
N GLY A 265 9.91 21.70 -7.41
CA GLY A 265 9.61 22.91 -8.17
C GLY A 265 10.45 23.06 -9.45
N ALA A 266 10.94 21.94 -10.00
CA ALA A 266 11.78 21.92 -11.19
C ALA A 266 10.98 21.88 -12.51
N GLU A 267 9.73 22.35 -12.52
CA GLU A 267 8.97 22.50 -13.77
C GLU A 267 9.74 23.37 -14.77
N GLY A 268 9.94 22.89 -16.00
CA GLY A 268 10.71 23.62 -17.02
C GLY A 268 12.23 23.57 -16.81
N LEU A 269 12.75 22.65 -15.99
CA LEU A 269 14.20 22.39 -15.81
C LEU A 269 14.59 20.96 -16.23
N GLU A 270 13.92 20.39 -17.24
CA GLU A 270 14.07 18.98 -17.64
C GLU A 270 15.50 18.63 -18.10
N TRP A 271 16.28 19.63 -18.52
CA TRP A 271 17.69 19.48 -18.89
C TRP A 271 18.66 19.41 -17.70
N GLN A 272 18.23 19.81 -16.51
CA GLN A 272 19.08 19.84 -15.32
C GLN A 272 19.30 18.44 -14.77
N VAL A 273 20.57 18.10 -14.48
CA VAL A 273 20.92 16.85 -13.80
C VAL A 273 21.00 17.09 -12.30
N PHE A 274 20.10 16.47 -11.54
CA PHE A 274 20.05 16.55 -10.09
C PHE A 274 21.00 15.52 -9.47
N LYS A 275 21.99 16.01 -8.72
CA LYS A 275 23.03 15.19 -8.10
C LYS A 275 22.75 14.98 -6.62
N SER A 276 23.06 13.79 -6.09
CA SER A 276 22.95 13.50 -4.65
C SER A 276 24.05 12.57 -4.14
N SER A 277 24.49 12.82 -2.91
CA SER A 277 25.43 11.96 -2.18
C SER A 277 24.82 10.63 -1.74
N CYS A 278 23.49 10.51 -1.80
CA CYS A 278 22.75 9.29 -1.54
C CYS A 278 22.76 8.29 -2.70
N LEU A 279 23.24 8.71 -3.88
CA LEU A 279 23.27 7.89 -5.08
C LEU A 279 24.71 7.40 -5.40
N PRO A 280 24.88 6.24 -6.05
CA PRO A 280 26.21 5.76 -6.42
C PRO A 280 26.92 6.72 -7.39
N LYS A 281 28.22 6.97 -7.22
CA LYS A 281 28.98 7.96 -8.05
C LYS A 281 28.85 7.81 -9.57
N LYS A 282 28.73 6.57 -10.06
CA LYS A 282 28.63 6.27 -11.49
C LYS A 282 27.18 6.12 -11.97
N PHE A 283 26.21 6.27 -11.08
CA PHE A 283 24.80 6.17 -11.40
C PHE A 283 24.36 7.43 -12.14
N ARG A 284 23.63 7.24 -13.24
CA ARG A 284 22.89 8.27 -13.96
C ARG A 284 21.70 7.61 -14.64
N ASP A 285 20.51 8.15 -14.43
CA ASP A 285 19.28 7.60 -15.00
C ASP A 285 18.17 8.65 -15.05
N GLU A 286 17.08 8.31 -15.72
CA GLU A 286 15.82 9.05 -15.67
C GLU A 286 14.93 8.50 -14.55
N TRP A 287 14.35 9.40 -13.77
CA TRP A 287 13.42 9.05 -12.70
C TRP A 287 12.15 9.88 -12.84
N SER A 288 10.98 9.24 -12.80
CA SER A 288 9.70 9.92 -12.97
C SER A 288 8.84 9.88 -11.71
N PHE A 289 8.27 11.02 -11.35
CA PHE A 289 7.31 11.16 -10.24
C PHE A 289 6.43 12.39 -10.45
N GLY A 290 5.16 12.32 -10.08
CA GLY A 290 4.23 13.45 -10.19
C GLY A 290 3.95 13.93 -11.63
N GLY A 291 4.14 13.07 -12.63
CA GLY A 291 3.96 13.42 -14.05
C GLY A 291 5.19 14.09 -14.68
N LEU A 292 6.27 14.28 -13.93
CA LEU A 292 7.54 14.85 -14.41
C LEU A 292 8.62 13.78 -14.46
N THR A 293 9.56 13.94 -15.40
CA THR A 293 10.75 13.10 -15.55
C THR A 293 12.00 13.92 -15.28
N TYR A 294 12.85 13.42 -14.39
CA TYR A 294 14.05 14.09 -13.90
C TYR A 294 15.30 13.32 -14.31
N GLN A 295 16.34 14.03 -14.74
CA GLN A 295 17.67 13.46 -14.92
C GLN A 295 18.39 13.45 -13.56
N VAL A 296 18.78 12.29 -13.06
CA VAL A 296 19.41 12.15 -11.74
C VAL A 296 20.77 11.49 -11.85
N SER A 297 21.71 11.84 -10.96
CA SER A 297 23.01 11.17 -10.89
C SER A 297 23.61 11.13 -9.48
N GLY A 298 24.60 10.28 -9.29
CA GLY A 298 25.48 10.37 -8.12
C GLY A 298 26.28 11.67 -8.12
N ASP A 299 26.59 12.18 -6.92
CA ASP A 299 27.55 13.26 -6.77
C ASP A 299 28.98 12.75 -7.06
N THR A 300 29.50 13.13 -8.24
CA THR A 300 30.83 12.75 -8.71
C THR A 300 31.94 13.44 -7.92
N ASP A 301 31.70 14.69 -7.54
CA ASP A 301 32.70 15.63 -7.05
C ASP A 301 32.76 15.66 -5.52
N GLY A 302 31.66 15.25 -4.86
CA GLY A 302 31.53 15.16 -3.40
C GLY A 302 31.85 13.80 -2.77
N TYR A 303 31.61 13.73 -1.47
CA TYR A 303 31.69 12.50 -0.68
C TYR A 303 30.36 11.76 -0.74
N THR A 304 30.36 10.51 -1.20
CA THR A 304 29.18 9.63 -1.16
C THR A 304 29.22 8.72 0.07
N GLY A 305 28.06 8.37 0.61
CA GLY A 305 27.94 7.44 1.73
C GLY A 305 26.88 7.88 2.74
N TYR A 306 26.74 7.11 3.83
CA TYR A 306 25.65 7.33 4.77
C TYR A 306 25.64 8.72 5.38
N LYS A 307 26.80 9.23 5.83
CA LYS A 307 26.88 10.51 6.55
C LYS A 307 26.52 11.71 5.65
N PRO A 308 27.10 11.88 4.45
CA PRO A 308 26.66 12.91 3.50
C PRO A 308 25.18 12.78 3.10
N CYS A 309 24.73 11.56 2.79
CA CYS A 309 23.32 11.31 2.46
C CYS A 309 22.37 11.71 3.61
N TYR A 310 22.73 11.37 4.85
CA TYR A 310 21.96 11.74 6.03
C TYR A 310 21.86 13.25 6.19
N GLN A 311 22.88 14.02 5.83
CA GLN A 311 22.85 15.49 5.89
C GLN A 311 21.90 16.08 4.84
N GLU A 312 21.81 15.50 3.65
CA GLU A 312 20.82 15.89 2.63
C GLU A 312 19.40 15.58 3.12
N VAL A 313 19.17 14.34 3.57
CA VAL A 313 17.89 13.86 4.09
C VAL A 313 17.44 14.64 5.33
N LEU A 314 18.34 14.99 6.23
CA LEU A 314 18.00 15.69 7.48
C LEU A 314 17.32 17.04 7.21
N LYS A 315 17.65 17.71 6.09
CA LYS A 315 17.01 18.96 5.65
C LYS A 315 15.54 18.76 5.24
N VAL A 316 15.15 17.55 4.86
CA VAL A 316 13.79 17.18 4.44
C VAL A 316 12.90 16.83 5.64
N VAL A 317 13.50 16.45 6.78
CA VAL A 317 12.77 15.94 7.94
C VAL A 317 12.79 16.92 9.11
N LYS A 318 13.97 17.41 9.48
CA LYS A 318 14.17 18.15 10.73
C LYS A 318 13.45 19.49 10.70
N GLY A 319 12.57 19.71 11.68
CA GLY A 319 11.78 20.93 11.79
C GLY A 319 10.53 20.97 10.90
N ILE A 320 10.35 19.96 10.03
CA ILE A 320 9.14 19.78 9.20
C ILE A 320 8.20 18.77 9.87
N ILE A 321 8.76 17.66 10.35
CA ILE A 321 8.01 16.61 11.03
C ILE A 321 7.95 16.93 12.54
N HIS A 322 6.75 16.88 13.12
CA HIS A 322 6.57 17.07 14.55
C HIS A 322 6.90 15.78 15.32
N GLN A 323 7.62 15.92 16.43
CA GLN A 323 7.96 14.85 17.36
C GLN A 323 6.93 14.77 18.50
N PRO A 324 6.02 13.79 18.52
CA PRO A 324 5.08 13.63 19.62
C PRO A 324 5.79 13.21 20.89
N TYR A 325 5.37 13.76 22.03
CA TYR A 325 6.01 13.53 23.33
C TYR A 325 6.13 12.05 23.72
N GLU A 326 5.09 11.26 23.41
CA GLU A 326 4.87 9.92 23.93
C GLU A 326 5.53 8.78 23.13
N LEU A 327 6.10 9.06 21.96
CA LEU A 327 6.83 8.04 21.17
C LEU A 327 8.14 7.59 21.84
N GLN A 328 8.42 8.12 23.02
CA GLN A 328 9.50 7.70 23.91
C GLN A 328 9.13 6.45 24.76
N ASP A 329 7.88 6.00 24.77
CA ASP A 329 7.40 4.86 25.56
C ASP A 329 7.07 3.60 24.72
N ASN A 330 6.77 2.48 25.37
CA ASN A 330 6.49 1.16 24.77
C ASN A 330 5.13 1.11 24.03
N HIS A 331 4.97 1.87 22.95
CA HIS A 331 3.87 1.72 22.01
C HIS A 331 4.17 0.66 20.96
N VAL A 332 3.18 -0.18 20.66
CA VAL A 332 3.26 -1.09 19.51
C VAL A 332 2.78 -0.32 18.28
N PHE A 333 3.69 -0.11 17.34
CA PHE A 333 3.40 0.53 16.06
C PHE A 333 3.45 -0.49 14.92
N TYR A 334 2.40 -0.47 14.10
CA TYR A 334 2.36 -1.19 12.83
C TYR A 334 2.84 -0.24 11.73
N ALA A 335 3.90 -0.63 11.02
CA ALA A 335 4.45 0.13 9.91
C ALA A 335 4.24 -0.63 8.60
N PHE A 336 3.64 0.01 7.60
CA PHE A 336 3.30 -0.62 6.33
C PHE A 336 3.62 0.28 5.14
N SER A 337 3.16 -0.10 3.94
CA SER A 337 3.52 0.57 2.68
C SER A 337 5.03 0.59 2.47
N TYR A 338 5.66 1.74 2.20
CA TYR A 338 7.08 1.78 1.91
C TYR A 338 8.00 1.50 3.11
N TYR A 339 7.51 1.54 4.36
CA TYR A 339 8.29 0.99 5.47
C TYR A 339 8.53 -0.51 5.27
N PHE A 340 7.47 -1.24 4.92
CA PHE A 340 7.54 -2.67 4.62
C PHE A 340 8.40 -2.94 3.39
N ASP A 341 8.10 -2.28 2.26
CA ASP A 341 8.81 -2.55 1.01
C ASP A 341 10.32 -2.33 1.14
N ARG A 342 10.75 -1.24 1.78
CA ARG A 342 12.20 -0.95 1.94
C ARG A 342 12.87 -1.89 2.93
N ALA A 343 12.15 -2.37 3.95
CA ALA A 343 12.68 -3.38 4.85
C ALA A 343 12.88 -4.72 4.13
N VAL A 344 11.97 -5.11 3.24
CA VAL A 344 12.11 -6.30 2.38
C VAL A 344 13.28 -6.13 1.41
N ASP A 345 13.34 -5.02 0.69
CA ASP A 345 14.43 -4.74 -0.27
C ASP A 345 15.81 -4.76 0.40
N ALA A 346 15.87 -4.38 1.67
CA ALA A 346 17.08 -4.36 2.46
C ALA A 346 17.37 -5.68 3.21
N GLY A 347 16.52 -6.69 3.06
CA GLY A 347 16.65 -7.99 3.73
C GLY A 347 16.57 -7.90 5.25
N LEU A 348 15.73 -7.00 5.78
CA LEU A 348 15.46 -6.86 7.21
C LEU A 348 14.31 -7.75 7.69
N ILE A 349 13.36 -8.05 6.81
CA ILE A 349 12.15 -8.85 7.11
C ILE A 349 11.80 -9.78 5.94
N ASP A 350 10.89 -10.72 6.19
CA ASP A 350 10.34 -11.59 5.14
C ASP A 350 9.29 -10.85 4.29
N GLY A 351 9.29 -11.08 2.98
CA GLY A 351 8.40 -10.41 2.03
C GLY A 351 6.93 -10.85 2.06
N VAL A 352 6.62 -11.94 2.76
CA VAL A 352 5.27 -12.49 2.89
C VAL A 352 4.76 -12.35 4.32
N GLN A 353 5.56 -12.79 5.29
CA GLN A 353 5.19 -12.80 6.71
C GLN A 353 5.42 -11.44 7.39
N GLY A 354 6.26 -10.58 6.81
CA GLY A 354 6.73 -9.37 7.46
C GLY A 354 7.73 -9.68 8.57
N GLY A 355 7.74 -8.85 9.61
CA GLY A 355 8.64 -9.05 10.74
C GLY A 355 8.59 -7.92 11.75
N VAL A 356 9.32 -8.10 12.85
CA VAL A 356 9.49 -7.10 13.89
C VAL A 356 10.95 -6.68 13.93
N LEU A 357 11.20 -5.38 13.94
CA LEU A 357 12.55 -4.82 14.02
C LEU A 357 12.58 -3.63 14.97
N GLU A 358 13.78 -3.28 15.41
CA GLU A 358 14.01 -2.04 16.13
C GLU A 358 14.33 -0.90 15.16
N VAL A 359 14.02 0.35 15.53
CA VAL A 359 14.40 1.53 14.73
C VAL A 359 15.91 1.56 14.41
N ARG A 360 16.78 1.06 15.30
CA ARG A 360 18.22 0.95 15.06
C ARG A 360 18.59 0.03 13.88
N ASP A 361 17.75 -0.94 13.54
CA ASP A 361 18.04 -1.91 12.48
C ASP A 361 17.99 -1.24 11.11
N PHE A 362 17.04 -0.32 10.89
CA PHE A 362 17.02 0.54 9.70
C PHE A 362 18.31 1.36 9.59
N LYS A 363 18.74 2.00 10.68
CA LYS A 363 19.98 2.80 10.72
C LYS A 363 21.22 1.96 10.40
N LYS A 364 21.34 0.77 11.01
CA LYS A 364 22.46 -0.15 10.78
C LYS A 364 22.51 -0.56 9.31
N ARG A 365 21.37 -0.96 8.76
CA ARG A 365 21.28 -1.40 7.37
C ARG A 365 21.50 -0.25 6.38
N ALA A 366 20.99 0.94 6.65
CA ALA A 366 21.26 2.15 5.85
C ALA A 366 22.77 2.42 5.75
N LYS A 367 23.51 2.35 6.87
CA LYS A 367 24.97 2.49 6.87
C LYS A 367 25.66 1.44 6.00
N GLU A 368 25.24 0.19 6.10
CA GLU A 368 25.81 -0.92 5.32
C GLU A 368 25.55 -0.75 3.82
N VAL A 369 24.32 -0.39 3.44
CA VAL A 369 23.91 -0.15 2.05
C VAL A 369 24.66 1.05 1.47
N CYS A 370 24.64 2.18 2.17
CA CYS A 370 25.24 3.42 1.69
C CYS A 370 26.78 3.36 1.59
N ASN A 371 27.45 2.61 2.46
CA ASN A 371 28.92 2.49 2.40
C ASN A 371 29.40 1.43 1.38
N LYS A 372 28.49 0.62 0.86
CA LYS A 372 28.78 -0.42 -0.16
C LYS A 372 27.94 -0.24 -1.42
N MET A 373 27.56 0.99 -1.76
CA MET A 373 26.73 1.30 -2.94
C MET A 373 27.30 0.72 -4.25
N THR A 374 28.62 0.56 -4.35
CA THR A 374 29.31 0.00 -5.53
C THR A 374 29.29 -1.54 -5.60
N LYS A 375 28.94 -2.23 -4.50
CA LYS A 375 28.89 -3.71 -4.42
C LYS A 375 27.48 -4.27 -4.61
N TYR A 376 26.44 -3.48 -4.39
CA TYR A 376 25.09 -3.90 -4.73
C TYR A 376 24.91 -3.71 -6.25
N PRO A 377 24.35 -4.70 -6.96
CA PRO A 377 23.95 -4.50 -8.35
C PRO A 377 23.05 -3.27 -8.42
N ALA A 378 22.96 -2.64 -9.60
CA ALA A 378 22.13 -1.48 -9.89
C ALA A 378 20.60 -1.70 -9.69
N THR A 379 20.18 -2.72 -8.94
CA THR A 379 18.79 -3.17 -8.76
C THR A 379 17.94 -2.24 -7.89
N SER A 380 18.54 -1.35 -7.07
CA SER A 380 17.79 -0.26 -6.40
C SER A 380 18.73 0.91 -6.08
N PRO A 381 18.97 1.82 -7.05
CA PRO A 381 19.94 2.91 -6.88
C PRO A 381 19.57 3.88 -5.75
N PHE A 382 18.29 3.94 -5.38
CA PHE A 382 17.76 4.80 -4.32
C PHE A 382 17.74 4.14 -2.93
N LEU A 383 18.08 2.85 -2.78
CA LEU A 383 17.91 2.16 -1.50
C LEU A 383 18.70 2.82 -0.35
N CYS A 384 19.89 3.36 -0.63
CA CYS A 384 20.62 4.16 0.36
C CYS A 384 19.81 5.38 0.81
N MET A 385 19.31 6.16 -0.15
CA MET A 385 18.47 7.33 0.11
C MET A 385 17.24 6.95 0.94
N ASP A 386 16.54 5.90 0.55
CA ASP A 386 15.28 5.48 1.17
C ASP A 386 15.47 5.01 2.61
N LEU A 387 16.47 4.16 2.87
CA LEU A 387 16.74 3.68 4.23
C LEU A 387 17.26 4.81 5.12
N THR A 388 18.03 5.73 4.56
CA THR A 388 18.48 6.94 5.27
C THR A 388 17.29 7.84 5.60
N TYR A 389 16.36 8.02 4.65
CA TYR A 389 15.11 8.76 4.85
C TYR A 389 14.24 8.12 5.93
N ILE A 390 13.96 6.83 5.86
CA ILE A 390 13.20 6.10 6.89
C ILE A 390 13.87 6.24 8.26
N THR A 391 15.20 6.10 8.33
CA THR A 391 15.94 6.26 9.58
C THR A 391 15.76 7.67 10.16
N CYS A 392 15.94 8.70 9.33
CA CYS A 392 15.81 10.10 9.74
C CYS A 392 14.37 10.44 10.12
N LEU A 393 13.37 9.96 9.37
CA LEU A 393 11.96 10.17 9.62
C LEU A 393 11.53 9.57 10.96
N LEU A 394 11.92 8.32 11.25
CA LEU A 394 11.59 7.67 12.51
C LEU A 394 12.28 8.34 13.70
N LYS A 395 13.57 8.65 13.57
CA LYS A 395 14.39 9.14 14.69
C LYS A 395 14.31 10.66 14.88
N ASP A 396 14.63 11.43 13.85
CA ASP A 396 14.70 12.89 13.93
C ASP A 396 13.36 13.55 13.56
N GLY A 397 12.48 12.84 12.86
CA GLY A 397 11.15 13.33 12.51
C GLY A 397 10.14 13.05 13.61
N PHE A 398 9.88 11.77 13.90
CA PHE A 398 8.90 11.36 14.91
C PHE A 398 9.48 11.28 16.33
N GLY A 399 10.80 11.12 16.50
CA GLY A 399 11.42 11.07 17.82
C GLY A 399 11.40 9.68 18.46
N PHE A 400 11.25 8.61 17.67
CA PHE A 400 11.34 7.25 18.19
C PHE A 400 12.72 6.95 18.77
N LYS A 401 12.74 6.16 19.85
CA LYS A 401 13.99 5.63 20.42
C LYS A 401 14.58 4.56 19.51
N GLU A 402 15.89 4.39 19.58
CA GLU A 402 16.60 3.40 18.75
C GLU A 402 16.15 1.95 19.02
N ASN A 403 15.64 1.67 20.22
CA ASN A 403 15.11 0.37 20.63
C ASN A 403 13.59 0.22 20.51
N THR A 404 12.88 1.21 19.96
CA THR A 404 11.44 1.08 19.71
C THR A 404 11.22 -0.04 18.69
N MET A 405 10.33 -0.97 19.03
CA MET A 405 9.92 -2.07 18.17
C MET A 405 8.83 -1.64 17.19
N LEU A 406 9.02 -1.94 15.92
CA LEU A 406 8.06 -1.72 14.85
C LEU A 406 7.63 -3.08 14.28
N GLN A 407 6.32 -3.31 14.22
CA GLN A 407 5.73 -4.44 13.51
C GLN A 407 5.55 -4.05 12.05
N LEU A 408 6.36 -4.62 11.16
CA LEU A 408 6.23 -4.37 9.73
C LEU A 408 5.33 -5.44 9.12
N THR A 409 4.26 -4.98 8.48
CA THR A 409 3.31 -5.89 7.85
C THR A 409 2.83 -5.36 6.51
N LYS A 410 2.55 -6.29 5.60
CA LYS A 410 1.80 -6.01 4.37
C LYS A 410 0.33 -6.41 4.52
N LYS A 411 0.08 -7.47 5.29
CA LYS A 411 -1.25 -8.02 5.51
C LYS A 411 -1.47 -8.42 6.95
N VAL A 412 -2.66 -8.15 7.48
CA VAL A 412 -3.11 -8.67 8.77
C VAL A 412 -4.32 -9.56 8.51
N ASN A 413 -4.26 -10.82 8.97
CA ASN A 413 -5.30 -11.83 8.72
C ASN A 413 -5.67 -11.94 7.22
N ASN A 414 -4.65 -11.96 6.36
CA ASN A 414 -4.75 -12.03 4.90
C ASN A 414 -5.35 -10.79 4.19
N VAL A 415 -5.63 -9.73 4.93
CA VAL A 415 -6.18 -8.46 4.44
C VAL A 415 -5.08 -7.40 4.33
N GLU A 416 -5.04 -6.65 3.23
CA GLU A 416 -4.05 -5.60 2.98
C GLU A 416 -4.05 -4.53 4.08
N ALA A 417 -2.89 -4.30 4.69
CA ALA A 417 -2.69 -3.24 5.67
C ALA A 417 -2.71 -1.88 4.94
N SER A 418 -3.84 -1.20 5.01
CA SER A 418 -4.09 0.10 4.38
C SER A 418 -5.28 0.78 5.04
N TRP A 419 -5.64 1.99 4.60
CA TRP A 419 -6.84 2.70 5.03
C TRP A 419 -8.16 2.16 4.41
N ALA A 420 -8.08 1.33 3.36
CA ALA A 420 -9.23 0.98 2.52
C ALA A 420 -10.34 0.23 3.27
N LEU A 421 -9.98 -0.67 4.20
CA LEU A 421 -10.96 -1.38 5.02
C LEU A 421 -11.69 -0.43 5.97
N GLY A 422 -10.96 0.45 6.65
CA GLY A 422 -11.50 1.45 7.56
C GLY A 422 -12.44 2.42 6.84
N ALA A 423 -12.08 2.85 5.63
CA ALA A 423 -12.97 3.64 4.77
C ALA A 423 -14.26 2.89 4.42
N THR A 424 -14.16 1.59 4.16
CA THR A 424 -15.32 0.74 3.87
C THR A 424 -16.23 0.60 5.10
N LEU A 425 -15.64 0.38 6.27
CA LEU A 425 -16.37 0.28 7.55
C LEU A 425 -17.05 1.61 7.94
N ASP A 426 -16.34 2.73 7.80
CA ASP A 426 -16.88 4.08 8.03
C ASP A 426 -18.05 4.38 7.08
N HIS A 427 -17.92 4.01 5.81
CA HIS A 427 -18.99 4.16 4.84
C HIS A 427 -20.26 3.39 5.25
N PHE A 428 -20.12 2.14 5.73
CA PHE A 428 -21.26 1.37 6.23
C PHE A 428 -21.87 1.97 7.50
N HIS A 429 -21.04 2.48 8.40
CA HIS A 429 -21.49 3.14 9.62
C HIS A 429 -22.37 4.35 9.31
N ASN A 430 -21.90 5.22 8.40
CA ASN A 430 -22.61 6.43 7.99
C ASN A 430 -23.89 6.14 7.18
N LEU A 431 -23.94 5.01 6.47
CA LEU A 431 -25.12 4.62 5.69
C LEU A 431 -26.19 3.88 6.51
N LYS A 432 -25.96 3.56 7.79
CA LYS A 432 -26.85 2.70 8.61
C LYS A 432 -27.36 1.49 7.83
N ILE A 433 -26.46 0.79 7.14
CA ILE A 433 -26.78 -0.50 6.52
C ILE A 433 -26.87 -1.51 7.67
N HIS A 434 -28.05 -1.59 8.28
CA HIS A 434 -28.41 -2.64 9.23
C HIS A 434 -28.89 -3.89 8.47
#